data_AF-A0A962JL03-F1
#
_entry.id   AF-A0A962JL03-F1
#
_cell.length_a   1.000
_cell.length_b   1.000
_cell.length_c   1.000
_cell.angle_alpha   90.00
_cell.angle_beta   90.00
_cell.angle_gamma   90.00
#
_symmetry.space_group_name_H-M   'P 1'
#
loop_
_entity.id
_entity.type
_entity.pdbx_description
1 polymer ?
#
loop_
_entity_poly.entity_id
_entity_poly.type
_entity_poly.pdbx_seq_one_letter_code
_entity_poly.pdbx_strand_id
1 'polypeptide(L)'
;QKLNQPYPNAADDFAQLKPILTRPIRWDLIAQHYDEMIRYATALRLGTAEAEAILQRFTRHGVQHPTYKALVELGRAVKTIFLAEYLHSLELRREIHEGLNVVENWNSANSFIFYGHSSEISTNDRQSQEISVLALHLLQVCLVYVNTLMIQQILAQPDWQNRLEIEDLRALTPLIYAHVNPYGRFDLNMSTRLRLN
;
A
#
# COMPACT_ATOMS: atom_id res chain seq x y z
N GLN A 1 -1.72 4.70 16.37
CA GLN A 1 -0.91 3.45 16.39
C GLN A 1 -0.24 3.31 17.74
N LYS A 2 0.11 2.09 18.20
CA LYS A 2 0.73 1.88 19.52
C LYS A 2 2.24 1.59 19.39
N LEU A 3 3.03 2.15 20.29
CA LEU A 3 4.48 1.93 20.45
C LEU A 3 4.73 0.78 21.43
N ASN A 4 5.69 -0.09 21.19
CA ASN A 4 6.08 -1.12 22.17
C ASN A 4 7.18 -0.53 23.08
N GLN A 5 7.19 -0.91 24.35
CA GLN A 5 8.23 -0.41 25.27
C GLN A 5 9.60 -1.03 24.92
N PRO A 6 10.69 -0.24 24.93
CA PRO A 6 12.03 -0.75 24.64
C PRO A 6 12.54 -1.70 25.74
N TYR A 7 12.11 -1.53 26.98
CA TYR A 7 12.46 -2.41 28.10
C TYR A 7 11.31 -2.45 29.11
N PRO A 8 11.28 -3.44 30.02
CA PRO A 8 10.28 -3.49 31.08
C PRO A 8 10.28 -2.20 31.90
N ASN A 9 9.07 -1.69 32.22
CA ASN A 9 8.83 -0.47 33.01
C ASN A 9 9.28 0.85 32.36
N ALA A 10 9.63 0.87 31.08
CA ALA A 10 9.96 2.12 30.36
C ALA A 10 8.80 3.13 30.31
N ALA A 11 7.56 2.70 30.56
CA ALA A 11 6.40 3.60 30.54
C ALA A 11 6.52 4.77 31.53
N ASP A 12 7.23 4.60 32.64
CA ASP A 12 7.40 5.66 33.63
C ASP A 12 8.39 6.74 33.19
N ASP A 13 9.38 6.37 32.36
CA ASP A 13 10.33 7.30 31.76
C ASP A 13 9.68 8.18 30.67
N PHE A 14 8.55 7.71 30.10
CA PHE A 14 7.85 8.36 28.99
C PHE A 14 6.41 8.75 29.35
N ALA A 15 6.25 9.58 30.39
CA ALA A 15 4.94 9.97 30.93
C ALA A 15 3.94 10.48 29.87
N GLN A 16 4.40 11.28 28.90
CA GLN A 16 3.55 11.84 27.84
C GLN A 16 3.14 10.80 26.77
N LEU A 17 3.88 9.70 26.64
CA LEU A 17 3.62 8.64 25.66
C LEU A 17 2.88 7.45 26.28
N LYS A 18 2.64 7.44 27.60
CA LYS A 18 1.88 6.39 28.31
C LYS A 18 0.59 5.95 27.59
N PRO A 19 -0.25 6.83 27.02
CA PRO A 19 -1.48 6.41 26.34
C PRO A 19 -1.24 5.57 25.07
N ILE A 20 -0.09 5.71 24.43
CA ILE A 20 0.25 5.03 23.17
C ILE A 20 1.26 3.89 23.36
N LEU A 21 1.85 3.75 24.55
CA LEU A 21 2.75 2.65 24.89
C LEU A 21 1.98 1.36 25.16
N THR A 22 2.58 0.24 24.75
CA THR A 22 2.08 -1.12 24.97
C THR A 22 3.14 -1.94 25.69
N ARG A 23 3.03 -3.28 25.68
CA ARG A 23 3.98 -4.19 26.31
C ARG A 23 5.44 -3.98 25.85
N PRO A 24 6.42 -4.40 26.67
CA PRO A 24 7.81 -4.42 26.28
C PRO A 24 8.11 -5.42 25.16
N ILE A 25 9.12 -5.09 24.37
CA ILE A 25 9.74 -5.95 23.37
C ILE A 25 10.51 -7.06 24.10
N ARG A 26 10.35 -8.30 23.65
CA ARG A 26 11.06 -9.46 24.18
C ARG A 26 12.36 -9.69 23.42
N TRP A 27 13.40 -8.98 23.83
CA TRP A 27 14.74 -9.07 23.22
C TRP A 27 15.40 -10.44 23.39
N ASP A 28 15.07 -11.13 24.48
CA ASP A 28 15.50 -12.50 24.76
C ASP A 28 15.10 -13.47 23.65
N LEU A 29 13.87 -13.37 23.14
CA LEU A 29 13.40 -14.21 22.04
C LEU A 29 14.14 -13.92 20.72
N ILE A 30 14.47 -12.65 20.48
CA ILE A 30 15.25 -12.25 19.31
C ILE A 30 16.66 -12.83 19.41
N ALA A 31 17.30 -12.69 20.57
CA ALA A 31 18.64 -13.21 20.81
C ALA A 31 18.69 -14.75 20.69
N GLN A 32 17.72 -15.46 21.26
CA GLN A 32 17.65 -16.93 21.24
C GLN A 32 17.49 -17.51 19.82
N HIS A 33 16.85 -16.77 18.91
CA HIS A 33 16.57 -17.24 17.55
C HIS A 33 17.31 -16.46 16.46
N TYR A 34 18.30 -15.64 16.83
CA TYR A 34 19.01 -14.76 15.91
C TYR A 34 19.61 -15.53 14.73
N ASP A 35 20.31 -16.62 14.99
CA ASP A 35 20.97 -17.42 13.94
C ASP A 35 19.97 -18.03 12.95
N GLU A 36 18.83 -18.51 13.44
CA GLU A 36 17.75 -19.03 12.59
C GLU A 36 17.13 -17.91 11.75
N MET A 37 16.90 -16.73 12.34
CA MET A 37 16.39 -15.56 11.61
C MET A 37 17.34 -15.16 10.48
N ILE A 38 18.65 -15.12 10.74
CA ILE A 38 19.68 -14.83 9.72
C ILE A 38 19.71 -15.92 8.65
N ARG A 39 19.56 -17.20 9.03
CA ARG A 39 19.51 -18.30 8.07
C ARG A 39 18.33 -18.17 7.12
N TYR A 40 17.13 -17.88 7.63
CA TYR A 40 15.95 -17.65 6.79
C TYR A 40 16.11 -16.42 5.89
N ALA A 41 16.62 -15.31 6.44
CA ALA A 41 16.88 -14.10 5.64
C ALA A 41 17.91 -14.35 4.53
N THR A 42 18.95 -15.14 4.82
CA THR A 42 19.98 -15.52 3.85
C THR A 42 19.40 -16.46 2.78
N ALA A 43 18.57 -17.43 3.17
CA ALA A 43 17.93 -18.34 2.24
C ALA A 43 17.00 -17.59 1.26
N LEU A 44 16.24 -16.60 1.75
CA LEU A 44 15.44 -15.71 0.91
C LEU A 44 16.32 -14.88 -0.03
N ARG A 45 17.38 -14.26 0.50
CA ARG A 45 18.29 -13.43 -0.29
C ARG A 45 19.00 -14.21 -1.40
N LEU A 46 19.38 -15.46 -1.13
CA LEU A 46 20.05 -16.33 -2.09
C LEU A 46 19.08 -17.11 -2.99
N GLY A 47 17.77 -16.99 -2.78
CA GLY A 47 16.74 -17.73 -3.53
C GLY A 47 16.76 -19.24 -3.28
N THR A 48 17.39 -19.71 -2.20
CA THR A 48 17.43 -21.15 -1.87
C THR A 48 16.13 -21.61 -1.19
N ALA A 49 15.27 -20.69 -0.80
CA ALA A 49 13.93 -20.96 -0.28
C ALA A 49 12.95 -19.85 -0.67
N GLU A 50 11.75 -20.25 -1.08
CA GLU A 50 10.64 -19.32 -1.35
C GLU A 50 10.01 -18.78 -0.07
N ALA A 51 9.57 -17.52 -0.10
CA ALA A 51 8.90 -16.89 1.03
C ALA A 51 7.63 -17.65 1.45
N GLU A 52 6.87 -18.15 0.49
CA GLU A 52 5.68 -18.96 0.75
C GLU A 52 6.02 -20.24 1.51
N ALA A 53 7.08 -20.95 1.11
CA ALA A 53 7.50 -22.18 1.77
C ALA A 53 7.94 -21.95 3.23
N ILE A 54 8.63 -20.82 3.49
CA ILE A 54 9.02 -20.42 4.85
C ILE A 54 7.79 -20.09 5.70
N LEU A 55 6.82 -19.34 5.15
CA LEU A 55 5.59 -18.99 5.86
C LEU A 55 4.73 -20.22 6.15
N GLN A 56 4.57 -21.13 5.19
CA GLN A 56 3.87 -22.40 5.41
C GLN A 56 4.54 -23.22 6.53
N ARG A 57 5.87 -23.19 6.62
CA ARG A 57 6.61 -23.86 7.69
C ARG A 57 6.35 -23.23 9.06
N PHE A 58 6.14 -21.91 9.13
CA PHE A 58 5.84 -21.22 10.38
C PHE A 58 4.43 -21.46 10.91
N THR A 59 3.48 -21.79 10.03
CA THR A 59 2.07 -22.01 10.36
C THR A 59 1.69 -23.48 10.48
N ARG A 60 2.59 -24.41 10.10
CA ARG A 60 2.35 -25.85 10.17
C ARG A 60 2.18 -26.31 11.63
N HIS A 61 1.06 -26.98 11.93
CA HIS A 61 0.68 -27.58 13.23
C HIS A 61 0.11 -26.65 14.30
N GLY A 62 -0.37 -25.44 13.95
CA GLY A 62 -1.16 -24.58 14.86
C GLY A 62 -0.38 -23.92 16.01
N VAL A 63 0.83 -24.39 16.31
CA VAL A 63 1.75 -23.73 17.24
C VAL A 63 2.65 -22.79 16.44
N GLN A 64 2.60 -21.49 16.75
CA GLN A 64 3.50 -20.50 16.16
C GLN A 64 4.97 -20.93 16.36
N HIS A 65 5.68 -21.10 15.25
CA HIS A 65 7.09 -21.45 15.24
C HIS A 65 7.92 -20.46 16.10
N PRO A 66 8.85 -20.92 16.95
CA PRO A 66 9.64 -20.03 17.83
C PRO A 66 10.38 -18.92 17.08
N THR A 67 11.03 -19.24 15.95
CA THR A 67 11.66 -18.23 15.08
C THR A 67 10.66 -17.22 14.51
N TYR A 68 9.43 -17.64 14.22
CA TYR A 68 8.39 -16.70 13.77
C TYR A 68 8.00 -15.73 14.89
N LYS A 69 7.91 -16.20 16.14
CA LYS A 69 7.67 -15.33 17.30
C LYS A 69 8.81 -14.32 17.46
N ALA A 70 10.06 -14.72 17.28
CA ALA A 70 11.21 -13.83 17.32
C ALA A 70 11.18 -12.78 16.19
N LEU A 71 10.84 -13.17 14.96
CA LEU A 71 10.62 -12.24 13.83
C LEU A 71 9.51 -11.23 14.13
N VAL A 72 8.42 -11.66 14.79
CA VAL A 72 7.35 -10.75 15.21
C VAL A 72 7.82 -9.75 16.26
N GLU A 73 8.66 -10.14 17.22
CA GLU A 73 9.26 -9.19 18.19
C GLU A 73 10.22 -8.22 17.51
N LEU A 74 11.05 -8.69 16.56
CA LEU A 74 11.91 -7.81 15.76
C LEU A 74 11.08 -6.80 14.97
N GLY A 75 10.00 -7.24 14.32
CA GLY A 75 9.08 -6.35 13.61
C GLY A 75 8.43 -5.30 14.52
N ARG A 76 8.14 -5.64 15.78
CA ARG A 76 7.67 -4.68 16.79
C ARG A 76 8.73 -3.64 17.13
N ALA A 77 10.00 -4.04 17.24
CA ALA A 77 11.11 -3.12 17.47
C ALA A 77 11.27 -2.14 16.30
N VAL A 78 11.40 -2.65 15.08
CA VAL A 78 11.52 -1.83 13.85
C VAL A 78 10.35 -0.87 13.72
N LYS A 79 9.11 -1.36 13.92
CA LYS A 79 7.92 -0.51 13.89
C LYS A 79 7.95 0.59 14.95
N THR A 80 8.43 0.28 16.15
CA THR A 80 8.51 1.26 17.24
C THR A 80 9.55 2.34 16.92
N ILE A 81 10.71 1.96 16.39
CA ILE A 81 11.75 2.88 15.91
C ILE A 81 11.18 3.81 14.84
N PHE A 82 10.59 3.24 13.80
CA PHE A 82 9.96 4.00 12.72
C PHE A 82 8.89 4.97 13.22
N LEU A 83 8.01 4.53 14.13
CA LEU A 83 6.99 5.40 14.67
C LEU A 83 7.55 6.52 15.55
N ALA A 84 8.65 6.27 16.28
CA ALA A 84 9.34 7.31 17.04
C ALA A 84 9.95 8.37 16.11
N GLU A 85 10.61 7.94 15.03
CA GLU A 85 11.13 8.82 13.98
C GLU A 85 10.01 9.62 13.31
N TYR A 86 8.91 8.95 12.95
CA TYR A 86 7.72 9.56 12.38
C TYR A 86 7.12 10.63 13.31
N LEU A 87 7.03 10.38 14.61
CA LEU A 87 6.50 11.37 15.56
C LEU A 87 7.45 12.56 15.74
N HIS A 88 8.76 12.34 15.59
CA HIS A 88 9.78 13.36 15.80
C HIS A 88 9.98 14.27 14.58
N SER A 89 10.11 13.71 13.38
CA SER A 89 10.37 14.48 12.15
C SER A 89 9.08 14.96 11.49
N LEU A 90 9.01 16.26 11.15
CA LEU A 90 7.91 16.80 10.36
C LEU A 90 8.08 16.48 8.88
N GLU A 91 9.33 16.50 8.40
CA GLU A 91 9.73 16.25 7.02
C GLU A 91 9.34 14.84 6.61
N LEU A 92 9.70 13.83 7.41
CA LEU A 92 9.31 12.43 7.19
C LEU A 92 7.78 12.26 7.16
N ARG A 93 7.05 12.97 8.03
CA ARG A 93 5.57 12.94 8.02
C ARG A 93 4.99 13.51 6.74
N ARG A 94 5.54 14.61 6.23
CA ARG A 94 5.09 15.23 4.97
C ARG A 94 5.34 14.28 3.80
N GLU A 95 6.53 13.72 3.68
CA GLU A 95 6.88 12.77 2.63
C GLU A 95 5.95 11.54 2.63
N ILE A 96 5.71 10.95 3.81
CA ILE A 96 4.78 9.81 3.94
C ILE A 96 3.35 10.21 3.59
N HIS A 97 2.90 11.39 4.01
CA HIS A 97 1.55 11.86 3.71
C HIS A 97 1.36 12.16 2.21
N GLU A 98 2.38 12.73 1.55
CA GLU A 98 2.41 12.90 0.09
C GLU A 98 2.31 11.55 -0.63
N GLY A 99 3.10 10.55 -0.21
CA GLY A 99 3.02 9.19 -0.75
C GLY A 99 1.66 8.52 -0.52
N LEU A 100 1.07 8.68 0.67
CA LEU A 100 -0.27 8.17 0.99
C LEU A 100 -1.34 8.82 0.10
N ASN A 101 -1.29 10.14 -0.10
CA ASN A 101 -2.24 10.85 -0.96
C ASN A 101 -2.23 10.31 -2.40
N VAL A 102 -1.06 9.91 -2.92
CA VAL A 102 -0.94 9.26 -4.23
C VAL A 102 -1.67 7.91 -4.24
N VAL A 103 -1.45 7.07 -3.22
CA VAL A 103 -2.07 5.74 -3.10
C VAL A 103 -3.59 5.84 -2.84
N GLU A 104 -4.04 6.81 -2.05
CA GLU A 104 -5.45 7.04 -1.78
C GLU A 104 -6.19 7.58 -3.02
N ASN A 105 -5.56 8.49 -3.78
CA ASN A 105 -6.08 8.90 -5.08
C ASN A 105 -6.18 7.73 -6.06
N TRP A 106 -5.18 6.85 -6.04
CA TRP A 106 -5.18 5.63 -6.84
C TRP A 106 -6.29 4.67 -6.44
N ASN A 107 -6.51 4.45 -5.13
CA ASN A 107 -7.64 3.65 -4.63
C ASN A 107 -8.99 4.27 -4.98
N SER A 108 -9.11 5.60 -4.92
CA SER A 108 -10.34 6.30 -5.31
C SER A 108 -10.63 6.13 -6.80
N ALA A 109 -9.59 6.18 -7.64
CA ALA A 109 -9.70 5.84 -9.06
C ALA A 109 -10.12 4.37 -9.27
N ASN A 110 -9.69 3.45 -8.41
CA ASN A 110 -10.09 2.04 -8.49
C ASN A 110 -11.57 1.84 -8.19
N SER A 111 -12.09 2.48 -7.15
CA SER A 111 -13.53 2.47 -6.87
C SER A 111 -14.34 3.09 -8.01
N PHE A 112 -13.79 4.09 -8.69
CA PHE A 112 -14.41 4.71 -9.86
C PHE A 112 -14.45 3.79 -11.09
N ILE A 113 -13.36 3.07 -11.36
CA ILE A 113 -13.28 2.11 -12.48
C ILE A 113 -14.11 0.84 -12.16
N PHE A 114 -14.06 0.36 -10.93
CA PHE A 114 -14.76 -0.83 -10.45
C PHE A 114 -16.15 -0.46 -9.91
N TYR A 115 -16.97 0.18 -10.74
CA TYR A 115 -18.31 0.66 -10.39
C TYR A 115 -19.38 -0.47 -10.34
N GLY A 116 -19.10 -1.66 -10.90
CA GLY A 116 -20.02 -2.81 -10.88
C GLY A 116 -19.98 -3.58 -9.55
N HIS A 117 -21.15 -3.83 -8.95
CA HIS A 117 -21.35 -4.61 -7.71
C HIS A 117 -20.49 -4.16 -6.50
N SER A 118 -20.47 -2.86 -6.19
CA SER A 118 -19.93 -2.33 -4.93
C SER A 118 -18.45 -2.66 -4.66
N SER A 119 -17.66 -3.00 -5.69
CA SER A 119 -16.29 -3.49 -5.49
C SER A 119 -16.16 -4.81 -4.72
N GLU A 120 -17.24 -5.55 -4.55
CA GLU A 120 -17.22 -6.87 -3.92
C GLU A 120 -17.03 -7.97 -4.97
N ILE A 121 -15.93 -8.70 -4.84
CA ILE A 121 -15.73 -9.95 -5.56
C ILE A 121 -16.69 -10.98 -4.95
N SER A 122 -17.93 -11.02 -5.45
CA SER A 122 -19.02 -11.84 -4.93
C SER A 122 -18.79 -13.36 -5.10
N THR A 123 -17.75 -13.77 -5.81
CA THR A 123 -17.48 -15.18 -6.11
C THR A 123 -16.34 -15.72 -5.26
N ASN A 124 -16.58 -16.84 -4.58
CA ASN A 124 -15.56 -17.65 -3.89
C ASN A 124 -14.66 -18.44 -4.88
N ASP A 125 -14.66 -18.03 -6.15
CA ASP A 125 -13.87 -18.63 -7.22
C ASP A 125 -12.61 -17.79 -7.46
N ARG A 126 -11.47 -18.33 -7.02
CA ARG A 126 -10.16 -17.68 -7.11
C ARG A 126 -9.80 -17.21 -8.52
N GLN A 127 -10.18 -17.95 -9.56
CA GLN A 127 -9.87 -17.58 -10.94
C GLN A 127 -10.61 -16.32 -11.38
N SER A 128 -11.91 -16.23 -11.08
CA SER A 128 -12.71 -15.03 -11.33
C SER A 128 -12.19 -13.81 -10.55
N GLN A 129 -11.71 -13.99 -9.32
CA GLN A 129 -11.11 -12.91 -8.54
C GLN A 129 -9.83 -12.40 -9.21
N GLU A 130 -8.96 -13.33 -9.64
CA GLU A 130 -7.69 -13.02 -10.29
C GLU A 130 -7.90 -12.26 -11.61
N ILE A 131 -8.82 -12.72 -12.46
CA ILE A 131 -9.18 -12.03 -13.70
C ILE A 131 -9.69 -10.62 -13.42
N SER A 132 -10.55 -10.46 -12.42
CA SER A 132 -11.12 -9.15 -12.05
C SER A 132 -10.03 -8.17 -11.60
N VAL A 133 -9.08 -8.64 -10.79
CA VAL A 133 -7.92 -7.83 -10.33
C VAL A 133 -7.01 -7.46 -11.50
N LEU A 134 -6.71 -8.42 -12.39
CA LEU A 134 -5.85 -8.18 -13.55
C LEU A 134 -6.50 -7.20 -14.55
N ALA A 135 -7.80 -7.33 -14.80
CA ALA A 135 -8.54 -6.43 -15.69
C ALA A 135 -8.61 -5.02 -15.10
N LEU A 136 -8.88 -4.88 -13.81
CA LEU A 136 -8.82 -3.60 -13.11
C LEU A 136 -7.41 -2.99 -13.23
N HIS A 137 -6.37 -3.81 -13.05
CA HIS A 137 -4.99 -3.35 -13.18
C HIS A 137 -4.66 -2.84 -14.57
N LEU A 138 -5.12 -3.54 -15.61
CA LEU A 138 -4.96 -3.09 -17.00
C LEU A 138 -5.60 -1.71 -17.23
N LEU A 139 -6.84 -1.52 -16.78
CA LEU A 139 -7.55 -0.24 -16.94
C LEU A 139 -6.84 0.91 -16.20
N GLN A 140 -6.29 0.65 -15.01
CA GLN A 140 -5.48 1.63 -14.28
C GLN A 140 -4.25 2.05 -15.10
N VAL A 141 -3.50 1.09 -15.62
CA VAL A 141 -2.29 1.36 -16.42
C VAL A 141 -2.67 2.15 -17.69
N CYS A 142 -3.78 1.81 -18.35
CA CYS A 142 -4.28 2.57 -19.48
C CYS A 142 -4.63 4.02 -19.13
N LEU A 143 -5.32 4.26 -18.01
CA LEU A 143 -5.65 5.61 -17.54
C LEU A 143 -4.38 6.42 -17.26
N VAL A 144 -3.42 5.85 -16.52
CA VAL A 144 -2.13 6.49 -16.23
C VAL A 144 -1.38 6.82 -17.51
N TYR A 145 -1.36 5.89 -18.46
CA TYR A 145 -0.69 6.08 -19.74
C TYR A 145 -1.30 7.22 -20.56
N VAL A 146 -2.63 7.24 -20.72
CA VAL A 146 -3.32 8.31 -21.45
C VAL A 146 -3.10 9.66 -20.76
N ASN A 147 -3.23 9.73 -19.45
CA ASN A 147 -2.98 10.95 -18.69
C ASN A 147 -1.55 11.45 -18.83
N THR A 148 -0.58 10.53 -18.81
CA THR A 148 0.83 10.88 -19.03
C THR A 148 1.05 11.47 -20.41
N LEU A 149 0.46 10.86 -21.46
CA LEU A 149 0.54 11.41 -22.83
C LEU A 149 -0.13 12.78 -22.93
N MET A 150 -1.30 12.96 -22.33
CA MET A 150 -2.00 14.25 -22.32
C MET A 150 -1.18 15.34 -21.63
N ILE A 151 -0.61 15.04 -20.45
CA ILE A 151 0.26 15.97 -19.71
C ILE A 151 1.49 16.30 -20.57
N GLN A 152 2.16 15.30 -21.15
CA GLN A 152 3.32 15.52 -22.03
C GLN A 152 2.98 16.42 -23.22
N GLN A 153 1.84 16.20 -23.87
CA GLN A 153 1.38 17.02 -25.00
C GLN A 153 1.11 18.47 -24.57
N ILE A 154 0.51 18.69 -23.40
CA ILE A 154 0.25 20.03 -22.88
C ILE A 154 1.57 20.73 -22.53
N LEU A 155 2.48 20.05 -21.83
CA LEU A 155 3.79 20.61 -21.44
C LEU A 155 4.70 20.90 -22.63
N ALA A 156 4.51 20.21 -23.76
CA ALA A 156 5.24 20.49 -24.99
C ALA A 156 4.79 21.78 -25.70
N GLN A 157 3.63 22.35 -25.33
CA GLN A 157 3.14 23.57 -25.95
C GLN A 157 3.95 24.79 -25.48
N PRO A 158 4.27 25.76 -26.36
CA PRO A 158 5.06 26.94 -26.01
C PRO A 158 4.46 27.76 -24.85
N ASP A 159 3.13 27.79 -24.74
CA ASP A 159 2.41 28.53 -23.70
C ASP A 159 2.75 28.06 -22.28
N TRP A 160 3.23 26.82 -22.12
CA TRP A 160 3.58 26.22 -20.84
C TRP A 160 5.07 26.27 -20.52
N GLN A 161 5.95 26.60 -21.48
CA GLN A 161 7.41 26.45 -21.36
C GLN A 161 8.08 27.30 -20.26
N ASN A 162 7.38 28.26 -19.65
CA ASN A 162 7.88 29.05 -18.51
C ASN A 162 6.78 29.36 -17.47
N ARG A 163 5.70 28.59 -17.46
CA ARG A 163 4.57 28.82 -16.54
C ARG A 163 4.65 28.04 -15.24
N LEU A 164 5.42 26.97 -15.23
CA LEU A 164 5.52 26.04 -14.10
C LEU A 164 6.88 26.19 -13.44
N GLU A 165 6.89 26.31 -12.12
CA GLU A 165 8.10 26.23 -11.33
C GLU A 165 8.50 24.77 -11.09
N ILE A 166 9.71 24.56 -10.54
CA ILE A 166 10.21 23.22 -10.19
C ILE A 166 9.23 22.50 -9.24
N GLU A 167 8.62 23.25 -8.32
CA GLU A 167 7.67 22.72 -7.35
C GLU A 167 6.38 22.24 -8.02
N ASP A 168 5.89 22.98 -9.03
CA ASP A 168 4.70 22.59 -9.80
C ASP A 168 4.95 21.32 -10.61
N LEU A 169 6.14 21.21 -11.23
CA LEU A 169 6.55 20.02 -11.96
C LEU A 169 6.66 18.80 -11.05
N ARG A 170 7.11 18.99 -9.79
CA ARG A 170 7.17 17.93 -8.78
C ARG A 170 5.79 17.47 -8.34
N ALA A 171 4.80 18.35 -8.36
CA ALA A 171 3.42 18.05 -7.98
C ALA A 171 2.59 17.39 -9.10
N LEU A 172 3.10 17.34 -10.34
CA LEU A 172 2.39 16.71 -11.44
C LEU A 172 2.13 15.22 -11.20
N THR A 173 0.88 14.81 -11.38
CA THR A 173 0.47 13.42 -11.23
C THR A 173 -0.43 12.98 -12.38
N PRO A 174 -0.17 11.83 -13.02
CA PRO A 174 -1.04 11.26 -14.03
C PRO A 174 -2.26 10.54 -13.42
N LEU A 175 -2.49 10.66 -12.10
CA LEU A 175 -3.60 9.99 -11.40
C LEU A 175 -4.92 10.78 -11.39
N ILE A 176 -5.03 11.84 -12.19
CA ILE A 176 -6.27 12.60 -12.33
C ILE A 176 -7.34 11.79 -13.08
N TYR A 177 -8.51 11.57 -12.49
CA TYR A 177 -9.57 10.76 -13.11
C TYR A 177 -10.89 11.51 -13.31
N ALA A 178 -11.02 12.74 -12.81
CA ALA A 178 -12.27 13.52 -12.91
C ALA A 178 -12.72 13.83 -14.35
N HIS A 179 -11.81 13.77 -15.32
CA HIS A 179 -12.09 14.01 -16.73
C HIS A 179 -12.45 12.72 -17.50
N VAL A 180 -12.32 11.56 -16.87
CA VAL A 180 -12.64 10.25 -17.49
C VAL A 180 -14.11 9.95 -17.24
N ASN A 181 -14.83 9.51 -18.28
CA ASN A 181 -16.20 9.02 -18.13
C ASN A 181 -16.22 7.48 -18.20
N PRO A 182 -16.41 6.78 -17.07
CA PRO A 182 -16.34 5.32 -16.98
C PRO A 182 -17.61 4.67 -17.55
N TYR A 183 -18.70 5.43 -17.67
CA TYR A 183 -19.97 4.96 -18.20
C TYR A 183 -19.98 4.89 -19.74
N GLY A 184 -18.96 5.44 -20.39
CA GLY A 184 -18.95 5.61 -21.83
C GLY A 184 -19.98 6.64 -22.30
N ARG A 185 -20.18 6.71 -23.61
CA ARG A 185 -21.13 7.62 -24.24
C ARG A 185 -22.36 6.84 -24.69
N PHE A 186 -23.52 7.17 -24.11
CA PHE A 186 -24.80 6.63 -24.55
C PHE A 186 -25.46 7.62 -25.51
N ASP A 187 -25.28 7.40 -26.81
CA ASP A 187 -26.04 8.13 -27.82
C ASP A 187 -27.41 7.48 -27.96
N LEU A 188 -28.41 8.04 -27.26
CA LEU A 188 -29.79 7.57 -27.34
C LEU A 188 -30.38 7.92 -28.71
N ASN A 189 -30.62 6.89 -29.52
CA ASN A 189 -31.37 7.08 -30.76
C ASN A 189 -32.86 7.22 -30.45
N MET A 190 -33.30 8.48 -30.29
CA MET A 190 -34.70 8.85 -30.01
C MET A 190 -35.69 8.45 -31.11
N SER A 191 -35.21 8.01 -32.29
CA SER A 191 -36.07 7.51 -33.38
C SER A 191 -36.41 6.02 -33.27
N THR A 192 -35.77 5.30 -32.34
CA THR A 192 -35.97 3.85 -32.13
C THR A 192 -36.55 3.61 -30.75
N ARG A 193 -37.75 2.99 -30.69
CA ARG A 193 -38.29 2.50 -29.42
C ARG A 193 -37.53 1.24 -28.99
N LEU A 194 -37.04 1.24 -27.75
CA LEU A 194 -36.51 0.03 -27.12
C LEU A 194 -37.63 -1.01 -27.02
N ARG A 195 -37.35 -2.25 -27.45
CA ARG A 195 -38.27 -3.38 -27.26
C ARG A 195 -38.15 -3.82 -25.81
N LEU A 196 -39.12 -3.42 -24.99
CA LEU A 196 -39.31 -3.98 -23.66
C LEU A 196 -40.06 -5.30 -23.86
N ASN A 197 -39.36 -6.41 -23.66
CA ASN A 197 -39.98 -7.74 -23.53
C ASN A 197 -40.34 -7.98 -22.06
#